data_AF-A0AAU5LBI4-F1
#
_entry.id   AF-A0AAU5LBI4-F1
#
_cell.length_a   1.000
_cell.length_b   1.000
_cell.length_c   1.000
_cell.angle_alpha   90.00
_cell.angle_beta   90.00
_cell.angle_gamma   90.00
#
_symmetry.space_group_name_H-M   'P 1'
#
loop_
_entity.id
_entity.type
_entity.pdbx_description
1 polymer ?
#
loop_
_entity_poly.entity_id
_entity_poly.type
_entity_poly.pdbx_seq_one_letter_code
_entity_poly.pdbx_strand_id
1 'polypeptide(L)'
;MNERLSLIGGEILEWSDLDPASGPAAMAGPVAIPLLRSLITGTDRVLVAGPHSLDLLTAVGASAGGLDLLVRSADDATALAGKFATAKVTCGGLDRVEGAAEYDVVVALDGIARLFGPDSNELAWSESVKALQSLVKPGGKLVLAVGNNLGLGELITATNTGLPTDDAWPRLVSAEPPSGLAKVEKALGCKATFAVYPNALEPRLTVDAVLLAEHADDPLLQATIAAAVDPAEAFTDPRHVTRAVVANGLGLSLAPAWWFVIGGTTDGLPAVLAAEAGADDQPLVLSLDRHEGGRWARRVVSGKPAPGRALDGRDEIAVPAGVLLEDRLLAACRVDDQETLQTLASGYVEWLATLENALVAVPDNVVVGDGFTVLDSAWGLKVKADAEVVAVRNLTRYAVRQLAAGVRSPWPAGARPEELVARLAAGAGIECDEAMFEAAAKLDAEVAVEGGFAAVAEIPLPEGLREAAATITRLSAEIEDLRAQVSWLEVTVNRIRGSRAYRVGGMVLRPATKLRALTRRIPGKGA
;
A
#
# COMPACT_ATOMS: atom_id res chain seq x y z
N MET A 1 -36.41 21.19 -19.65
CA MET A 1 -35.87 20.77 -18.34
C MET A 1 -36.27 19.32 -18.18
N ASN A 2 -35.31 18.40 -18.14
CA ASN A 2 -35.57 16.95 -18.10
C ASN A 2 -36.36 16.62 -16.82
N GLU A 3 -37.54 15.99 -16.89
CA GLU A 3 -38.32 15.57 -15.70
C GLU A 3 -37.54 14.61 -14.75
N ARG A 4 -36.35 14.17 -15.18
CA ARG A 4 -35.45 13.23 -14.49
C ARG A 4 -34.32 13.88 -13.69
N LEU A 5 -34.05 15.17 -13.92
CA LEU A 5 -33.02 15.93 -13.19
C LEU A 5 -33.73 16.95 -12.28
N SER A 6 -33.48 16.90 -10.97
CA SER A 6 -34.00 17.86 -10.00
C SER A 6 -32.87 18.58 -9.29
N LEU A 7 -32.90 19.91 -9.30
CA LEU A 7 -32.06 20.75 -8.45
C LEU A 7 -32.80 21.02 -7.14
N ILE A 8 -32.17 20.71 -6.00
CA ILE A 8 -32.79 20.82 -4.67
C ILE A 8 -32.14 21.89 -3.79
N GLY A 9 -31.12 22.59 -4.28
CA GLY A 9 -30.35 23.58 -3.52
C GLY A 9 -29.06 23.00 -2.94
N GLY A 10 -28.03 23.84 -2.83
CA GLY A 10 -26.70 23.44 -2.36
C GLY A 10 -25.82 22.81 -3.46
N GLU A 11 -26.22 22.90 -4.72
CA GLU A 11 -25.46 22.45 -5.89
C GLU A 11 -24.18 23.27 -6.16
N ILE A 12 -23.21 22.65 -6.85
CA ILE A 12 -21.99 23.28 -7.34
C ILE A 12 -22.09 23.41 -8.87
N LEU A 13 -21.98 24.63 -9.39
CA LEU A 13 -22.27 24.94 -10.80
C LEU A 13 -21.09 24.77 -11.75
N GLU A 14 -19.85 24.99 -11.31
CA GLU A 14 -18.64 24.93 -12.14
C GLU A 14 -17.60 23.98 -11.50
N TRP A 15 -18.01 22.73 -11.28
CA TRP A 15 -17.18 21.71 -10.65
C TRP A 15 -17.58 20.32 -11.16
N SER A 16 -16.63 19.40 -11.24
CA SER A 16 -16.90 18.00 -11.54
C SER A 16 -16.19 17.13 -10.52
N ASP A 17 -16.97 16.31 -9.79
CA ASP A 17 -16.42 15.26 -8.94
C ASP A 17 -16.06 14.01 -9.77
N LEU A 18 -16.53 13.91 -11.02
CA LEU A 18 -16.19 12.83 -11.96
C LEU A 18 -14.90 13.10 -12.76
N ASP A 19 -14.40 14.33 -12.75
CA ASP A 19 -13.15 14.72 -13.40
C ASP A 19 -11.99 14.72 -12.38
N PRO A 20 -11.04 13.77 -12.48
CA PRO A 20 -9.90 13.72 -11.56
C PRO A 20 -8.96 14.93 -11.67
N ALA A 21 -9.08 15.76 -12.72
CA ALA A 21 -8.33 17.01 -12.81
C ALA A 21 -8.94 18.12 -11.92
N SER A 22 -10.21 18.01 -11.55
CA SER A 22 -10.90 19.00 -10.72
C SER A 22 -10.66 18.77 -9.23
N GLY A 23 -10.46 17.53 -8.79
CA GLY A 23 -10.21 17.20 -7.38
C GLY A 23 -10.06 15.69 -7.15
N PRO A 24 -10.30 15.19 -5.93
CA PRO A 24 -10.25 13.76 -5.64
C PRO A 24 -11.15 12.99 -6.59
N ALA A 25 -10.62 11.89 -7.13
CA ALA A 25 -11.39 11.01 -7.99
C ALA A 25 -12.70 10.57 -7.31
N ALA A 26 -13.75 10.39 -8.09
CA ALA A 26 -14.96 9.73 -7.62
C ALA A 26 -14.62 8.34 -7.09
N MET A 27 -15.33 7.89 -6.05
CA MET A 27 -15.12 6.53 -5.52
C MET A 27 -15.24 5.52 -6.66
N ALA A 28 -14.15 4.78 -6.87
CA ALA A 28 -13.99 3.77 -7.89
C ALA A 28 -13.31 2.57 -7.25
N GLY A 29 -13.70 1.33 -7.51
CA GLY A 29 -12.95 0.25 -6.88
C GLY A 29 -13.36 -1.12 -7.36
N PRO A 30 -12.41 -1.98 -7.74
CA PRO A 30 -12.73 -3.30 -8.28
C PRO A 30 -13.54 -4.16 -7.29
N VAL A 31 -13.30 -4.04 -5.99
CA VAL A 31 -14.00 -4.84 -4.97
C VAL A 31 -15.38 -4.28 -4.57
N ALA A 32 -15.66 -3.01 -4.87
CA ALA A 32 -16.94 -2.38 -4.54
C ALA A 32 -18.12 -3.02 -5.30
N ILE A 33 -17.95 -3.27 -6.59
CA ILE A 33 -19.00 -3.82 -7.45
C ILE A 33 -19.44 -5.21 -6.98
N PRO A 34 -18.53 -6.19 -6.76
CA PRO A 34 -18.89 -7.49 -6.19
C PRO A 34 -19.61 -7.41 -4.85
N LEU A 35 -19.17 -6.52 -3.94
CA LEU A 35 -19.82 -6.33 -2.65
C LEU A 35 -21.27 -5.82 -2.84
N LEU A 36 -21.46 -4.75 -3.63
CA LEU A 36 -22.79 -4.20 -3.87
C LEU A 36 -23.72 -5.21 -4.56
N ARG A 37 -23.20 -6.03 -5.49
CA ARG A 37 -23.96 -7.12 -6.10
C ARG A 37 -24.42 -8.19 -5.12
N SER A 38 -23.66 -8.43 -4.04
CA SER A 38 -24.09 -9.35 -2.97
C SER A 38 -25.18 -8.75 -2.07
N LEU A 39 -25.32 -7.42 -2.08
CA LEU A 39 -26.27 -6.68 -1.25
C LEU A 39 -27.58 -6.32 -1.97
N ILE A 40 -27.54 -6.23 -3.30
CA ILE A 40 -28.63 -5.75 -4.15
C ILE A 40 -29.31 -6.93 -4.86
N THR A 41 -30.63 -6.96 -4.79
CA THR A 41 -31.48 -7.87 -5.57
C THR A 41 -32.03 -7.17 -6.81
N GLY A 42 -32.39 -7.94 -7.85
CA GLY A 42 -32.95 -7.42 -9.10
C GLY A 42 -34.27 -6.65 -8.98
N THR A 43 -34.87 -6.63 -7.79
CA THR A 43 -36.09 -5.87 -7.49
C THR A 43 -35.86 -4.64 -6.64
N ASP A 44 -34.64 -4.46 -6.10
CA ASP A 44 -34.35 -3.39 -5.16
C ASP A 44 -34.34 -2.02 -5.85
N ARG A 45 -34.90 -1.03 -5.17
CA ARG A 45 -34.69 0.38 -5.49
C ARG A 45 -33.46 0.89 -4.77
N VAL A 46 -32.47 1.34 -5.54
CA VAL A 46 -31.15 1.73 -5.04
C VAL A 46 -30.94 3.22 -5.21
N LEU A 47 -30.54 3.90 -4.14
CA LEU A 47 -30.00 5.26 -4.19
C LEU A 47 -28.48 5.20 -4.06
N VAL A 48 -27.74 5.76 -5.01
CA VAL A 48 -26.30 6.02 -4.86
C VAL A 48 -26.09 7.49 -4.54
N ALA A 49 -25.57 7.77 -3.36
CA ALA A 49 -25.33 9.10 -2.83
C ALA A 49 -23.84 9.43 -2.84
N GLY A 50 -23.49 10.53 -3.50
CA GLY A 50 -22.12 10.99 -3.66
C GLY A 50 -21.48 10.52 -4.97
N PRO A 51 -20.30 11.06 -5.30
CA PRO A 51 -19.62 10.78 -6.55
C PRO A 51 -19.06 9.36 -6.57
N HIS A 52 -19.53 8.57 -7.54
CA HIS A 52 -19.07 7.22 -7.81
C HIS A 52 -18.76 7.06 -9.29
N SER A 53 -17.81 6.20 -9.61
CA SER A 53 -17.39 5.97 -11.00
C SER A 53 -18.55 5.47 -11.88
N LEU A 54 -18.49 5.82 -13.16
CA LEU A 54 -19.54 5.43 -14.12
C LEU A 54 -19.67 3.91 -14.26
N ASP A 55 -18.58 3.17 -14.08
CA ASP A 55 -18.58 1.70 -14.15
C ASP A 55 -19.31 1.10 -12.95
N LEU A 56 -19.11 1.65 -11.76
CA LEU A 56 -19.85 1.26 -10.56
C LEU A 56 -21.34 1.55 -10.73
N LEU A 57 -21.70 2.76 -11.15
CA LEU A 57 -23.10 3.15 -11.37
C LEU A 57 -23.78 2.26 -12.42
N THR A 58 -23.07 1.92 -13.50
CA THR A 58 -23.55 1.01 -14.54
C THR A 58 -23.78 -0.40 -13.97
N ALA A 59 -22.85 -0.92 -13.17
CA ALA A 59 -22.97 -2.25 -12.58
C ALA A 59 -24.10 -2.32 -11.53
N VAL A 60 -24.30 -1.27 -10.74
CA VAL A 60 -25.42 -1.14 -9.79
C VAL A 60 -26.74 -1.08 -10.55
N GLY A 61 -26.86 -0.22 -11.56
CA GLY A 61 -28.07 -0.09 -12.37
C GLY A 61 -28.45 -1.39 -13.10
N ALA A 62 -27.48 -2.20 -13.49
CA ALA A 62 -27.71 -3.52 -14.08
C ALA A 62 -28.16 -4.59 -13.05
N SER A 63 -27.90 -4.37 -11.76
CA SER A 63 -28.21 -5.32 -10.69
C SER A 63 -29.49 -4.97 -9.93
N ALA A 64 -29.96 -3.72 -10.04
CA ALA A 64 -31.10 -3.17 -9.31
C ALA A 64 -32.39 -3.16 -10.14
N GLY A 65 -33.54 -3.14 -9.46
CA GLY A 65 -34.85 -2.89 -10.09
C GLY A 65 -35.09 -1.40 -10.42
N GLY A 66 -34.35 -0.50 -9.76
CA GLY A 66 -34.31 0.92 -10.08
C GLY A 66 -33.07 1.59 -9.47
N LEU A 67 -32.52 2.58 -10.16
CA LEU A 67 -31.34 3.35 -9.74
C LEU A 67 -31.70 4.83 -9.70
N ASP A 68 -31.50 5.46 -8.55
CA ASP A 68 -31.56 6.90 -8.38
C ASP A 68 -30.21 7.41 -7.86
N LEU A 69 -29.86 8.64 -8.19
CA LEU A 69 -28.56 9.25 -7.92
C LEU A 69 -28.72 10.55 -7.15
N LEU A 70 -27.87 10.77 -6.14
CA LEU A 70 -27.71 12.05 -5.45
C LEU A 70 -26.27 12.52 -5.63
N VAL A 71 -26.07 13.64 -6.31
CA VAL A 71 -24.78 14.28 -6.53
C VAL A 71 -24.85 15.76 -6.19
N ARG A 72 -23.71 16.40 -5.93
CA ARG A 72 -23.69 17.84 -5.62
C ARG A 72 -23.32 18.72 -6.82
N SER A 73 -22.67 18.19 -7.85
CA SER A 73 -22.31 18.95 -9.07
C SER A 73 -23.45 18.97 -10.10
N ALA A 74 -23.72 20.14 -10.66
CA ALA A 74 -24.72 20.33 -11.72
C ALA A 74 -24.23 19.75 -13.08
N ASP A 75 -22.93 19.84 -13.36
CA ASP A 75 -22.31 19.27 -14.56
C ASP A 75 -22.36 17.75 -14.52
N ASP A 76 -22.00 17.15 -13.38
CA ASP A 76 -22.09 15.71 -13.17
C ASP A 76 -23.54 15.24 -13.24
N ALA A 77 -24.47 15.96 -12.61
CA ALA A 77 -25.88 15.60 -12.64
C ALA A 77 -26.45 15.61 -14.07
N THR A 78 -26.05 16.58 -14.89
CA THR A 78 -26.44 16.67 -16.30
C THR A 78 -25.85 15.51 -17.10
N ALA A 79 -24.56 15.21 -16.92
CA ALA A 79 -23.89 14.09 -17.59
C ALA A 79 -24.53 12.75 -17.21
N LEU A 80 -24.79 12.52 -15.93
CA LEU A 80 -25.41 11.31 -15.41
C LEU A 80 -26.85 11.14 -15.88
N ALA A 81 -27.66 12.20 -15.90
CA ALA A 81 -29.03 12.15 -16.43
C ALA A 81 -29.06 11.86 -17.94
N GLY A 82 -28.00 12.26 -18.67
CA GLY A 82 -27.80 11.90 -20.06
C GLY A 82 -27.44 10.42 -20.26
N LYS A 83 -26.57 9.87 -19.40
CA LYS A 83 -26.07 8.48 -19.48
C LYS A 83 -27.08 7.45 -18.97
N PHE A 84 -27.78 7.75 -17.88
CA PHE A 84 -28.70 6.83 -17.21
C PHE A 84 -30.15 7.25 -17.44
N ALA A 85 -30.68 6.93 -18.62
CA ALA A 85 -31.98 7.41 -19.06
C ALA A 85 -33.17 7.03 -18.14
N THR A 86 -33.04 5.96 -17.36
CA THR A 86 -34.08 5.49 -16.43
C THR A 86 -33.89 5.97 -15.00
N ALA A 87 -32.76 6.61 -14.68
CA ALA A 87 -32.43 7.04 -13.33
C ALA A 87 -32.99 8.43 -13.02
N LYS A 88 -33.49 8.64 -11.81
CA LYS A 88 -33.73 9.98 -11.27
C LYS A 88 -32.42 10.52 -10.73
N VAL A 89 -32.01 11.70 -11.19
CA VAL A 89 -30.80 12.37 -10.73
C VAL A 89 -31.19 13.60 -9.91
N THR A 90 -30.81 13.60 -8.65
CA THR A 90 -31.03 14.71 -7.72
C THR A 90 -29.69 15.41 -7.50
N CYS A 91 -29.69 16.72 -7.70
CA CYS A 91 -28.50 17.57 -7.62
C CYS A 91 -28.66 18.59 -6.49
N GLY A 92 -27.77 18.53 -5.50
CA GLY A 92 -27.75 19.41 -4.34
C GLY A 92 -27.17 18.76 -3.08
N GLY A 93 -27.33 19.45 -1.94
CA GLY A 93 -26.86 18.97 -0.64
C GLY A 93 -27.80 17.96 0.02
N LEU A 94 -27.24 17.03 0.81
CA LEU A 94 -28.01 16.06 1.59
C LEU A 94 -28.98 16.73 2.58
N ASP A 95 -28.64 17.92 3.09
CA ASP A 95 -29.49 18.72 3.98
C ASP A 95 -30.80 19.19 3.33
N ARG A 96 -30.88 19.15 2.00
CA ARG A 96 -32.06 19.54 1.21
C ARG A 96 -32.85 18.36 0.67
N VAL A 97 -32.37 17.13 0.90
CA VAL A 97 -33.08 15.94 0.46
C VAL A 97 -34.30 15.72 1.35
N GLU A 98 -35.46 16.04 0.81
CA GLU A 98 -36.74 15.66 1.39
C GLU A 98 -37.04 14.21 0.99
N GLY A 99 -37.20 13.31 1.96
CA GLY A 99 -37.45 11.91 1.64
C GLY A 99 -38.06 11.13 2.79
N ALA A 100 -39.11 10.39 2.44
CA ALA A 100 -39.60 9.27 3.23
C ALA A 100 -38.77 8.02 2.92
N ALA A 101 -38.95 6.97 3.72
CA ALA A 101 -38.38 5.65 3.52
C ALA A 101 -38.78 5.04 2.15
N GLU A 102 -37.95 5.25 1.11
CA GLU A 102 -38.27 4.96 -0.30
C GLU A 102 -37.34 3.93 -0.96
N TYR A 103 -36.13 3.73 -0.43
CA TYR A 103 -35.11 2.88 -1.05
C TYR A 103 -34.89 1.59 -0.26
N ASP A 104 -34.72 0.48 -0.98
CA ASP A 104 -34.38 -0.80 -0.37
C ASP A 104 -32.88 -0.84 -0.02
N VAL A 105 -32.04 -0.15 -0.80
CA VAL A 105 -30.61 0.02 -0.54
C VAL A 105 -30.18 1.47 -0.79
N VAL A 106 -29.45 2.06 0.15
CA VAL A 106 -28.76 3.35 -0.01
C VAL A 106 -27.26 3.11 0.05
N VAL A 107 -26.50 3.66 -0.90
CA VAL A 107 -25.04 3.47 -1.04
C VAL A 107 -24.36 4.83 -0.94
N ALA A 108 -23.48 5.00 0.05
CA ALA A 108 -22.66 6.19 0.27
C ALA A 108 -21.20 5.77 0.54
N LEU A 109 -20.56 5.14 -0.44
CA LEU A 109 -19.22 4.59 -0.30
C LEU A 109 -18.09 5.59 -0.57
N ASP A 110 -18.39 6.75 -1.17
CA ASP A 110 -17.52 7.94 -1.15
C ASP A 110 -17.57 8.66 0.21
N GLY A 111 -18.40 8.16 1.14
CA GLY A 111 -18.63 8.75 2.46
C GLY A 111 -19.64 9.89 2.42
N ILE A 112 -19.70 10.64 3.53
CA ILE A 112 -20.68 11.72 3.73
C ILE A 112 -20.10 13.09 3.33
N ALA A 113 -18.77 13.19 3.34
CA ALA A 113 -18.04 14.43 3.13
C ALA A 113 -18.40 15.14 1.82
N ARG A 114 -18.63 14.40 0.73
CA ARG A 114 -18.93 14.95 -0.60
C ARG A 114 -20.44 14.91 -0.92
N LEU A 115 -21.29 14.86 0.10
CA LEU A 115 -22.74 15.01 -0.01
C LEU A 115 -23.24 16.44 0.23
N PHE A 116 -22.33 17.37 0.47
CA PHE A 116 -22.61 18.78 0.72
C PHE A 116 -21.84 19.65 -0.28
N GLY A 117 -22.50 20.71 -0.74
CA GLY A 117 -21.89 21.81 -1.48
C GLY A 117 -21.69 23.06 -0.60
N PRO A 118 -21.11 24.14 -1.15
CA PRO A 118 -20.73 25.32 -0.38
C PRO A 118 -21.92 26.07 0.24
N ASP A 119 -23.10 25.98 -0.38
CA ASP A 119 -24.34 26.62 0.10
C ASP A 119 -25.22 25.68 0.94
N SER A 120 -24.69 24.49 1.29
CA SER A 120 -25.40 23.53 2.14
C SER A 120 -25.32 23.93 3.61
N ASN A 121 -26.37 23.67 4.38
CA ASN A 121 -26.27 23.72 5.83
C ASN A 121 -25.53 22.46 6.28
N GLU A 122 -24.23 22.57 6.57
CA GLU A 122 -23.45 21.40 7.00
C GLU A 122 -24.07 20.78 8.27
N LEU A 123 -24.48 19.51 8.12
CA LEU A 123 -25.01 18.70 9.21
C LEU A 123 -23.87 18.11 10.03
N ALA A 124 -24.09 17.90 11.33
CA ALA A 124 -23.17 17.06 12.10
C ALA A 124 -23.17 15.63 11.53
N TRP A 125 -22.06 14.90 11.67
CA TRP A 125 -21.90 13.57 11.08
C TRP A 125 -23.05 12.62 11.42
N SER A 126 -23.49 12.61 12.69
CA SER A 126 -24.60 11.77 13.14
C SER A 126 -25.96 12.19 12.55
N GLU A 127 -26.14 13.46 12.22
CA GLU A 127 -27.36 13.96 11.57
C GLU A 127 -27.37 13.57 10.09
N SER A 128 -26.23 13.64 9.42
CA SER A 128 -26.07 13.17 8.04
C SER A 128 -26.32 11.67 7.91
N VAL A 129 -25.79 10.85 8.84
CA VAL A 129 -26.09 9.42 8.90
C VAL A 129 -27.59 9.19 9.07
N LYS A 130 -28.25 9.91 9.98
CA LYS A 130 -29.71 9.80 10.19
C LYS A 130 -30.50 10.21 8.95
N ALA A 131 -30.07 11.25 8.25
CA ALA A 131 -30.68 11.66 6.99
C ALA A 131 -30.61 10.52 5.97
N LEU A 132 -29.44 9.92 5.75
CA LEU A 132 -29.31 8.74 4.87
C LEU A 132 -30.17 7.55 5.34
N GLN A 133 -30.20 7.27 6.64
CA GLN A 133 -31.03 6.20 7.20
C GLN A 133 -32.53 6.44 7.00
N SER A 134 -32.99 7.69 7.03
CA SER A 134 -34.42 8.01 6.81
C SER A 134 -34.90 7.75 5.38
N LEU A 135 -33.97 7.66 4.42
CA LEU A 135 -34.27 7.30 3.03
C LEU A 135 -34.43 5.78 2.85
N VAL A 136 -33.96 4.98 3.79
CA VAL A 136 -34.01 3.52 3.74
C VAL A 136 -35.37 3.02 4.23
N LYS A 137 -35.99 2.13 3.46
CA LYS A 137 -37.21 1.41 3.85
C LYS A 137 -37.01 0.55 5.10
N PRO A 138 -38.07 0.28 5.88
CA PRO A 138 -38.00 -0.73 6.93
C PRO A 138 -37.51 -2.08 6.38
N GLY A 139 -36.41 -2.60 6.94
CA GLY A 139 -35.77 -3.84 6.48
C GLY A 139 -34.75 -3.67 5.34
N GLY A 140 -34.64 -2.46 4.77
CA GLY A 140 -33.60 -2.10 3.80
C GLY A 140 -32.22 -1.94 4.42
N LYS A 141 -31.26 -1.54 3.59
CA LYS A 141 -29.84 -1.44 3.95
C LYS A 141 -29.26 -0.06 3.64
N LEU A 142 -28.39 0.44 4.51
CA LEU A 142 -27.46 1.53 4.21
C LEU A 142 -26.04 0.96 4.15
N VAL A 143 -25.35 1.20 3.04
CA VAL A 143 -23.94 0.88 2.87
C VAL A 143 -23.15 2.18 2.94
N LEU A 144 -22.29 2.32 3.94
CA LEU A 144 -21.60 3.57 4.25
C LEU A 144 -20.09 3.34 4.38
N ALA A 145 -19.30 4.17 3.73
CA ALA A 145 -17.86 4.25 3.99
C ALA A 145 -17.53 5.32 5.02
N VAL A 146 -16.53 5.04 5.85
CA VAL A 146 -15.93 5.99 6.77
C VAL A 146 -14.41 5.88 6.65
N GLY A 147 -13.76 6.98 6.27
CA GLY A 147 -12.30 7.08 6.26
C GLY A 147 -11.74 7.01 7.68
N ASN A 148 -10.56 6.41 7.83
CA ASN A 148 -9.86 6.36 9.10
C ASN A 148 -8.70 7.35 9.10
N ASN A 149 -8.85 8.44 9.85
CA ASN A 149 -7.81 9.47 9.97
C ASN A 149 -6.54 8.98 10.71
N LEU A 150 -6.55 7.75 11.25
CA LEU A 150 -5.39 7.04 11.80
C LEU A 150 -5.05 5.77 11.00
N GLY A 151 -5.61 5.64 9.80
CA GLY A 151 -5.43 4.49 8.93
C GLY A 151 -3.99 4.41 8.42
N LEU A 152 -3.54 3.20 8.07
CA LEU A 152 -2.19 2.96 7.61
C LEU A 152 -1.76 3.89 6.47
N GLY A 153 -2.65 4.17 5.50
CA GLY A 153 -2.39 5.11 4.41
C GLY A 153 -1.95 6.49 4.91
N GLU A 154 -2.59 7.01 5.96
CA GLU A 154 -2.23 8.31 6.54
C GLU A 154 -0.89 8.31 7.27
N LEU A 155 -0.45 7.15 7.77
CA LEU A 155 0.77 7.00 8.54
C LEU A 155 2.02 6.77 7.67
N ILE A 156 1.84 6.24 6.46
CA ILE A 156 2.93 5.79 5.57
C ILE A 156 3.11 6.66 4.33
N THR A 157 2.14 7.51 4.00
CA THR A 157 2.12 8.28 2.75
C THR A 157 2.58 9.72 3.00
N ALA A 158 3.34 10.27 2.04
CA ALA A 158 3.86 11.65 2.09
C ALA A 158 2.85 12.72 1.62
N THR A 159 1.76 12.29 0.98
CA THR A 159 0.85 13.17 0.24
C THR A 159 -0.08 13.98 1.14
N ASN A 160 -0.25 13.60 2.41
CA ASN A 160 -1.14 14.30 3.32
C ASN A 160 -0.57 15.63 3.88
N THR A 161 0.55 16.10 3.34
CA THR A 161 1.11 17.45 3.59
C THR A 161 0.86 18.43 2.44
N GLY A 162 -0.01 18.09 1.48
CA GLY A 162 -0.38 18.97 0.38
C GLY A 162 -0.99 20.30 0.87
N LEU A 163 -0.76 21.38 0.11
CA LEU A 163 -1.50 22.62 0.29
C LEU A 163 -2.99 22.35 0.07
N PRO A 164 -3.90 23.07 0.76
CA PRO A 164 -5.32 22.99 0.47
C PRO A 164 -5.57 23.18 -1.04
N THR A 165 -6.20 22.19 -1.64
CA THR A 165 -6.64 22.18 -3.04
C THR A 165 -8.02 22.84 -3.17
N ASP A 166 -8.46 23.11 -4.40
CA ASP A 166 -9.73 23.83 -4.66
C ASP A 166 -10.98 23.05 -4.17
N ASP A 167 -10.84 21.78 -3.80
CA ASP A 167 -11.87 20.95 -3.18
C ASP A 167 -11.85 20.98 -1.63
N ALA A 168 -10.81 21.56 -1.02
CA ALA A 168 -10.58 21.60 0.43
C ALA A 168 -11.38 22.72 1.11
N TRP A 169 -12.68 22.74 0.87
CA TRP A 169 -13.59 23.71 1.49
C TRP A 169 -13.65 23.50 3.01
N PRO A 170 -13.71 24.59 3.81
CA PRO A 170 -13.78 24.50 5.26
C PRO A 170 -15.01 23.70 5.71
N ARG A 171 -14.78 22.71 6.57
CA ARG A 171 -15.84 21.86 7.15
C ARG A 171 -16.03 22.14 8.63
N LEU A 172 -17.23 21.89 9.13
CA LEU A 172 -17.51 21.82 10.55
C LEU A 172 -16.74 20.65 11.17
N VAL A 173 -16.07 20.89 12.30
CA VAL A 173 -15.42 19.83 13.08
C VAL A 173 -16.43 18.74 13.49
N SER A 174 -17.70 19.10 13.69
CA SER A 174 -18.78 18.16 14.00
C SER A 174 -19.23 17.31 12.82
N ALA A 175 -18.80 17.61 11.59
CA ALA A 175 -19.05 16.80 10.40
C ALA A 175 -18.08 15.60 10.29
N GLU A 176 -17.02 15.59 11.09
CA GLU A 176 -16.10 14.46 11.18
C GLU A 176 -16.73 13.25 11.90
N PRO A 177 -16.44 12.02 11.46
CA PRO A 177 -16.86 10.82 12.17
C PRO A 177 -16.25 10.75 13.59
N PRO A 178 -16.91 10.03 14.52
CA PRO A 178 -16.31 9.72 15.81
C PRO A 178 -14.93 9.06 15.65
N SER A 179 -13.93 9.53 16.39
CA SER A 179 -12.56 8.99 16.25
C SER A 179 -12.47 7.56 16.81
N GLY A 180 -12.19 6.62 15.92
CA GLY A 180 -11.94 5.21 16.19
C GLY A 180 -13.16 4.30 15.95
N LEU A 181 -12.88 3.11 15.43
CA LEU A 181 -13.89 2.14 14.97
C LEU A 181 -15.00 1.87 15.99
N ALA A 182 -14.66 1.56 17.24
CA ALA A 182 -15.65 1.21 18.26
C ALA A 182 -16.68 2.32 18.51
N LYS A 183 -16.30 3.60 18.35
CA LYS A 183 -17.23 4.73 18.49
C LYS A 183 -18.12 4.86 17.27
N VAL A 184 -17.56 4.63 16.07
CA VAL A 184 -18.31 4.63 14.80
C VAL A 184 -19.34 3.49 14.81
N GLU A 185 -18.94 2.25 15.10
CA GLU A 185 -19.85 1.10 15.17
C GLU A 185 -20.99 1.31 16.16
N LYS A 186 -20.67 1.83 17.35
CA LYS A 186 -21.68 2.17 18.35
C LYS A 186 -22.66 3.23 17.86
N ALA A 187 -22.20 4.20 17.08
CA ALA A 187 -23.05 5.25 16.53
C ALA A 187 -23.92 4.75 15.36
N LEU A 188 -23.43 3.78 14.57
CA LEU A 188 -24.13 3.26 13.40
C LEU A 188 -25.09 2.09 13.71
N GLY A 189 -24.78 1.27 14.72
CA GLY A 189 -25.53 0.02 14.97
C GLY A 189 -25.42 -0.96 13.80
N CYS A 190 -24.21 -1.14 13.26
CA CYS A 190 -23.94 -1.92 12.07
C CYS A 190 -24.27 -3.42 12.23
N LYS A 191 -24.52 -4.07 11.08
CA LYS A 191 -24.72 -5.53 10.95
C LYS A 191 -23.48 -6.24 10.44
N ALA A 192 -22.72 -5.58 9.57
CA ALA A 192 -21.42 -6.04 9.11
C ALA A 192 -20.46 -4.83 9.03
N THR A 193 -19.19 -5.11 9.28
CA THR A 193 -18.09 -4.16 9.22
C THR A 193 -16.98 -4.80 8.38
N PHE A 194 -16.44 -4.05 7.42
CA PHE A 194 -15.31 -4.47 6.59
C PHE A 194 -14.14 -3.51 6.76
N ALA A 195 -12.95 -4.04 6.96
CA ALA A 195 -11.70 -3.30 6.78
C ALA A 195 -11.44 -3.12 5.29
N VAL A 196 -11.04 -1.91 4.88
CA VAL A 196 -10.86 -1.55 3.47
C VAL A 196 -9.43 -1.07 3.23
N TYR A 197 -8.78 -1.61 2.19
CA TYR A 197 -7.41 -1.29 1.78
C TYR A 197 -7.32 -1.05 0.27
N PRO A 198 -6.35 -0.25 -0.21
CA PRO A 198 -5.41 0.55 0.57
C PRO A 198 -5.95 1.93 0.98
N ASN A 199 -7.09 2.34 0.45
CA ASN A 199 -7.74 3.61 0.78
C ASN A 199 -9.26 3.51 0.52
N ALA A 200 -10.00 4.57 0.88
CA ALA A 200 -11.46 4.61 0.76
C ALA A 200 -11.97 4.80 -0.68
N LEU A 201 -11.21 5.54 -1.51
CA LEU A 201 -11.62 5.96 -2.85
C LEU A 201 -11.36 4.89 -3.90
N GLU A 202 -10.27 4.13 -3.75
CA GLU A 202 -9.81 3.04 -4.61
C GLU A 202 -9.60 1.72 -3.85
N PRO A 203 -10.65 1.15 -3.24
CA PRO A 203 -10.57 -0.10 -2.51
C PRO A 203 -10.16 -1.24 -3.44
N ARG A 204 -9.05 -1.92 -3.11
CA ARG A 204 -8.58 -3.15 -3.76
C ARG A 204 -8.77 -4.39 -2.90
N LEU A 205 -9.07 -4.20 -1.62
CA LEU A 205 -9.33 -5.29 -0.69
C LEU A 205 -10.38 -4.88 0.33
N THR A 206 -11.32 -5.80 0.60
CA THR A 206 -12.16 -5.76 1.79
C THR A 206 -12.01 -7.03 2.60
N VAL A 207 -11.93 -6.92 3.91
CA VAL A 207 -11.87 -8.06 4.84
C VAL A 207 -12.94 -7.87 5.90
N ASP A 208 -13.77 -8.90 6.13
CA ASP A 208 -14.74 -8.93 7.21
C ASP A 208 -14.05 -8.74 8.58
N ALA A 209 -14.65 -7.91 9.44
CA ALA A 209 -14.08 -7.55 10.73
C ALA A 209 -13.93 -8.73 11.69
N VAL A 210 -14.88 -9.68 11.68
CA VAL A 210 -14.83 -10.86 12.55
C VAL A 210 -13.71 -11.78 12.09
N LEU A 211 -13.66 -12.06 10.79
CA LEU A 211 -12.60 -12.87 10.19
C LEU A 211 -11.21 -12.28 10.49
N LEU A 212 -11.03 -10.98 10.32
CA LEU A 212 -9.75 -10.31 10.57
C LEU A 212 -9.35 -10.34 12.04
N ALA A 213 -10.31 -10.26 12.97
CA ALA A 213 -10.03 -10.33 14.40
C ALA A 213 -9.66 -11.75 14.86
N GLU A 214 -10.30 -12.78 14.28
CA GLU A 214 -10.11 -14.19 14.67
C GLU A 214 -8.89 -14.85 14.02
N HIS A 215 -8.46 -14.37 12.84
CA HIS A 215 -7.42 -15.01 12.03
C HIS A 215 -6.32 -14.03 11.59
N ALA A 216 -6.00 -13.08 12.46
CA ALA A 216 -4.94 -12.09 12.21
C ALA A 216 -3.54 -12.72 12.00
N ASP A 217 -3.32 -13.95 12.45
CA ASP A 217 -2.08 -14.73 12.30
C ASP A 217 -2.03 -15.59 11.03
N ASP A 218 -3.11 -15.63 10.23
CA ASP A 218 -3.17 -16.42 9.00
C ASP A 218 -2.24 -15.83 7.91
N PRO A 219 -1.28 -16.60 7.38
CA PRO A 219 -0.29 -16.08 6.43
C PRO A 219 -0.88 -15.71 5.07
N LEU A 220 -1.96 -16.37 4.62
CA LEU A 220 -2.64 -15.99 3.38
C LEU A 220 -3.35 -14.66 3.55
N LEU A 221 -4.02 -14.46 4.69
CA LEU A 221 -4.70 -13.20 4.98
C LEU A 221 -3.70 -12.04 5.08
N GLN A 222 -2.59 -12.23 5.81
CA GLN A 222 -1.52 -11.23 5.90
C GLN A 222 -0.89 -10.91 4.55
N ALA A 223 -0.59 -11.94 3.73
CA ALA A 223 -0.04 -11.75 2.38
C ALA A 223 -1.02 -10.97 1.48
N THR A 224 -2.31 -11.32 1.53
CA THR A 224 -3.38 -10.67 0.76
C THR A 224 -3.53 -9.20 1.14
N ILE A 225 -3.56 -8.88 2.44
CA ILE A 225 -3.65 -7.50 2.93
C ILE A 225 -2.41 -6.69 2.53
N ALA A 226 -1.22 -7.25 2.68
CA ALA A 226 0.01 -6.59 2.28
C ALA A 226 0.06 -6.33 0.76
N ALA A 227 -0.36 -7.30 -0.06
CA ALA A 227 -0.37 -7.15 -1.52
C ALA A 227 -1.34 -6.06 -2.02
N ALA A 228 -2.39 -5.75 -1.26
CA ALA A 228 -3.35 -4.70 -1.59
C ALA A 228 -2.78 -3.28 -1.40
N VAL A 229 -1.70 -3.11 -0.64
CA VAL A 229 -1.07 -1.80 -0.39
C VAL A 229 0.01 -1.54 -1.44
N ASP A 230 -0.14 -0.43 -2.16
CA ASP A 230 0.79 0.00 -3.20
C ASP A 230 1.98 0.78 -2.58
N PRO A 231 3.24 0.40 -2.84
CA PRO A 231 4.40 1.16 -2.41
C PRO A 231 4.61 2.50 -3.12
N ALA A 232 3.95 2.76 -4.27
CA ALA A 232 4.25 3.91 -5.12
C ALA A 232 4.10 5.27 -4.44
N GLU A 233 3.22 5.38 -3.44
CA GLU A 233 2.93 6.64 -2.73
C GLU A 233 3.54 6.69 -1.32
N ALA A 234 4.14 5.59 -0.85
CA ALA A 234 4.63 5.45 0.52
C ALA A 234 6.10 5.90 0.67
N PHE A 235 6.48 6.36 1.87
CA PHE A 235 7.87 6.69 2.20
C PHE A 235 8.82 5.48 2.15
N THR A 236 8.28 4.30 2.46
CA THR A 236 8.96 3.00 2.52
C THR A 236 8.00 1.93 2.04
N ASP A 237 8.48 0.76 1.59
CA ASP A 237 7.60 -0.35 1.23
C ASP A 237 6.65 -0.69 2.41
N PRO A 238 5.33 -0.46 2.26
CA PRO A 238 4.40 -0.51 3.37
C PRO A 238 3.95 -1.93 3.69
N ARG A 239 4.28 -2.93 2.85
CA ARG A 239 3.85 -4.33 3.02
C ARG A 239 4.28 -4.87 4.36
N HIS A 240 5.52 -4.60 4.76
CA HIS A 240 6.08 -5.09 6.01
C HIS A 240 5.39 -4.48 7.24
N VAL A 241 5.18 -3.16 7.24
CA VAL A 241 4.46 -2.48 8.32
C VAL A 241 3.01 -2.96 8.37
N THR A 242 2.39 -3.17 7.21
CA THR A 242 1.03 -3.70 7.10
C THR A 242 0.92 -5.10 7.70
N ARG A 243 1.81 -6.03 7.33
CA ARG A 243 1.84 -7.38 7.94
C ARG A 243 2.06 -7.32 9.45
N ALA A 244 2.99 -6.48 9.91
CA ALA A 244 3.23 -6.30 11.34
C ALA A 244 1.99 -5.79 12.07
N VAL A 245 1.26 -4.82 11.50
CA VAL A 245 0.00 -4.30 12.06
C VAL A 245 -1.07 -5.39 12.12
N VAL A 246 -1.23 -6.18 11.06
CA VAL A 246 -2.19 -7.29 11.03
C VAL A 246 -1.81 -8.35 12.07
N ALA A 247 -0.56 -8.82 12.08
CA ALA A 247 -0.07 -9.83 13.02
C ALA A 247 -0.20 -9.42 14.50
N ASN A 248 -0.25 -8.12 14.80
CA ASN A 248 -0.48 -7.61 16.16
C ASN A 248 -1.96 -7.32 16.46
N GLY A 249 -2.90 -7.78 15.64
CA GLY A 249 -4.34 -7.60 15.83
C GLY A 249 -4.83 -6.17 15.59
N LEU A 250 -4.00 -5.30 14.99
CA LEU A 250 -4.33 -3.91 14.72
C LEU A 250 -4.85 -3.68 13.29
N GLY A 251 -4.89 -4.72 12.45
CA GLY A 251 -5.34 -4.66 11.05
C GLY A 251 -6.66 -3.91 10.90
N LEU A 252 -7.69 -4.32 11.64
CA LEU A 252 -9.00 -3.68 11.58
C LEU A 252 -8.99 -2.23 12.10
N SER A 253 -8.26 -1.94 13.19
CA SER A 253 -8.25 -0.61 13.81
C SER A 253 -7.46 0.42 13.00
N LEU A 254 -6.44 -0.02 12.26
CA LEU A 254 -5.58 0.79 11.41
C LEU A 254 -5.89 0.60 9.92
N ALA A 255 -7.01 -0.04 9.58
CA ALA A 255 -7.49 -0.10 8.20
C ALA A 255 -7.68 1.33 7.67
N PRO A 256 -7.20 1.65 6.45
CA PRO A 256 -7.34 2.97 5.84
C PRO A 256 -8.79 3.50 5.81
N ALA A 257 -9.76 2.60 5.64
CA ALA A 257 -11.16 2.92 5.77
C ALA A 257 -11.97 1.72 6.27
N TRP A 258 -13.23 1.99 6.62
CA TRP A 258 -14.20 0.97 6.96
C TRP A 258 -15.44 1.10 6.10
N TRP A 259 -16.00 -0.03 5.69
CA TRP A 259 -17.34 -0.09 5.11
C TRP A 259 -18.29 -0.76 6.09
N PHE A 260 -19.47 -0.18 6.22
CA PHE A 260 -20.51 -0.64 7.11
C PHE A 260 -21.76 -1.00 6.33
N VAL A 261 -22.37 -2.11 6.69
CA VAL A 261 -23.75 -2.44 6.29
C VAL A 261 -24.65 -2.25 7.51
N ILE A 262 -25.63 -1.36 7.37
CA ILE A 262 -26.56 -0.99 8.44
C ILE A 262 -27.97 -1.43 8.02
N GLY A 263 -28.62 -2.22 8.87
CA GLY A 263 -29.94 -2.79 8.55
C GLY A 263 -29.89 -4.00 7.60
N GLY A 264 -31.07 -4.57 7.34
CA GLY A 264 -31.26 -5.76 6.51
C GLY A 264 -30.52 -7.03 6.97
N THR A 265 -30.59 -8.08 6.15
CA THR A 265 -29.75 -9.30 6.30
C THR A 265 -28.34 -9.08 5.73
N THR A 266 -27.34 -9.75 6.30
CA THR A 266 -25.96 -9.81 5.81
C THR A 266 -25.58 -11.22 5.36
N ASP A 267 -26.57 -12.08 5.11
CA ASP A 267 -26.35 -13.46 4.67
C ASP A 267 -25.72 -13.49 3.27
N GLY A 268 -24.65 -14.27 3.11
CA GLY A 268 -23.98 -14.45 1.82
C GLY A 268 -23.03 -13.32 1.41
N LEU A 269 -22.70 -12.39 2.32
CA LEU A 269 -21.62 -11.44 2.08
C LEU A 269 -20.28 -12.16 1.99
N PRO A 270 -19.41 -11.77 1.04
CA PRO A 270 -18.08 -12.34 0.92
C PRO A 270 -17.22 -11.97 2.14
N ALA A 271 -16.50 -12.94 2.69
CA ALA A 271 -15.64 -12.69 3.86
C ALA A 271 -14.40 -11.86 3.48
N VAL A 272 -13.84 -12.11 2.29
CA VAL A 272 -12.75 -11.31 1.71
C VAL A 272 -13.02 -11.11 0.23
N LEU A 273 -12.84 -9.87 -0.24
CA LEU A 273 -12.75 -9.56 -1.67
C LEU A 273 -11.39 -8.94 -1.95
N ALA A 274 -10.59 -9.58 -2.81
CA ALA A 274 -9.26 -9.10 -3.16
C ALA A 274 -9.17 -8.87 -4.68
N ALA A 275 -8.66 -7.70 -5.08
CA ALA A 275 -8.38 -7.38 -6.46
C ALA A 275 -6.90 -7.55 -6.77
N GLU A 276 -6.62 -8.20 -7.89
CA GLU A 276 -5.29 -8.43 -8.42
C GLU A 276 -5.24 -8.09 -9.92
N ALA A 277 -4.04 -8.11 -10.50
CA ALA A 277 -3.89 -7.93 -11.94
C ALA A 277 -4.56 -9.09 -12.68
N GLY A 278 -5.47 -8.77 -13.60
CA GLY A 278 -6.11 -9.72 -14.50
C GLY A 278 -5.60 -9.59 -15.93
N ALA A 279 -6.25 -10.28 -16.86
CA ALA A 279 -5.96 -10.12 -18.28
C ALA A 279 -6.44 -8.76 -18.83
N ASP A 280 -5.83 -8.31 -19.92
CA ASP A 280 -6.21 -7.11 -20.68
C ASP A 280 -6.21 -5.81 -19.84
N ASP A 281 -5.28 -5.69 -18.87
CA ASP A 281 -5.20 -4.59 -17.89
C ASP A 281 -6.48 -4.37 -17.07
N GLN A 282 -7.34 -5.39 -16.98
CA GLN A 282 -8.54 -5.36 -16.17
C GLN A 282 -8.30 -6.06 -14.82
N PRO A 283 -8.82 -5.52 -13.71
CA PRO A 283 -8.68 -6.15 -12.41
C PRO A 283 -9.44 -7.48 -12.36
N LEU A 284 -8.77 -8.54 -11.88
CA LEU A 284 -9.39 -9.78 -11.45
C LEU A 284 -9.79 -9.63 -9.98
N VAL A 285 -11.05 -9.95 -9.64
CA VAL A 285 -11.52 -9.92 -8.26
C VAL A 285 -11.85 -11.32 -7.77
N LEU A 286 -11.26 -11.67 -6.65
CA LEU A 286 -11.40 -12.96 -5.98
C LEU A 286 -12.20 -12.80 -4.69
N SER A 287 -13.10 -13.74 -4.43
CA SER A 287 -13.69 -14.02 -3.11
C SER A 287 -12.83 -15.06 -2.43
N LEU A 288 -12.37 -14.80 -1.20
CA LEU A 288 -11.70 -15.78 -0.37
C LEU A 288 -12.59 -16.11 0.82
N ASP A 289 -12.93 -17.39 0.95
CA ASP A 289 -13.81 -17.91 1.99
C ASP A 289 -13.07 -18.97 2.80
N ARG A 290 -12.99 -18.78 4.11
CA ARG A 290 -12.28 -19.71 5.00
C ARG A 290 -13.19 -20.84 5.45
N HIS A 291 -12.75 -22.08 5.24
CA HIS A 291 -13.44 -23.29 5.68
C HIS A 291 -12.86 -23.82 7.01
N GLU A 292 -13.57 -24.78 7.61
CA GLU A 292 -13.08 -25.51 8.78
C GLU A 292 -11.73 -26.19 8.48
N GLY A 293 -10.80 -26.10 9.43
CA GLY A 293 -9.46 -26.68 9.32
C GLY A 293 -8.41 -25.78 8.65
N GLY A 294 -8.67 -24.49 8.45
CA GLY A 294 -7.67 -23.54 7.90
C GLY A 294 -7.49 -23.61 6.39
N ARG A 295 -8.40 -24.28 5.69
CA ARG A 295 -8.44 -24.26 4.23
C ARG A 295 -9.19 -23.03 3.74
N TRP A 296 -8.75 -22.50 2.61
CA TRP A 296 -9.37 -21.37 1.96
C TRP A 296 -9.93 -21.81 0.61
N ALA A 297 -11.17 -21.45 0.32
CA ALA A 297 -11.71 -21.52 -1.03
C ALA A 297 -11.52 -20.17 -1.69
N ARG A 298 -11.00 -20.18 -2.92
CA ARG A 298 -10.95 -19.01 -3.78
C ARG A 298 -11.95 -19.14 -4.92
N ARG A 299 -12.62 -18.04 -5.24
CA ARG A 299 -13.59 -17.96 -6.34
C ARG A 299 -13.41 -16.67 -7.11
N VAL A 300 -13.32 -16.77 -8.44
CA VAL A 300 -13.37 -15.60 -9.32
C VAL A 300 -14.78 -15.00 -9.29
N VAL A 301 -14.87 -13.72 -8.94
CA VAL A 301 -16.16 -12.98 -8.88
C VAL A 301 -16.33 -12.05 -10.08
N SER A 302 -15.24 -11.45 -10.55
CA SER A 302 -15.24 -10.61 -11.76
C SER A 302 -13.85 -10.54 -12.38
N GLY A 303 -13.79 -10.21 -13.67
CA GLY A 303 -12.54 -10.14 -14.42
C GLY A 303 -12.11 -11.50 -14.98
N LYS A 304 -10.98 -11.52 -15.68
CA LYS A 304 -10.38 -12.73 -16.25
C LYS A 304 -9.00 -12.94 -15.63
N PRO A 305 -8.63 -14.17 -15.26
CA PRO A 305 -7.29 -14.46 -14.78
C PRO A 305 -6.23 -14.01 -15.79
N ALA A 306 -5.13 -13.46 -15.27
CA ALA A 306 -3.95 -13.15 -16.07
C ALA A 306 -3.39 -14.43 -16.72
N PRO A 307 -2.64 -14.33 -17.83
CA PRO A 307 -1.94 -15.47 -18.38
C PRO A 307 -1.03 -16.12 -17.32
N GLY A 308 -0.95 -17.45 -17.33
CA GLY A 308 -0.22 -18.19 -16.30
C GLY A 308 -0.95 -18.35 -14.96
N ARG A 309 -2.10 -17.71 -14.73
CA ARG A 309 -2.94 -17.94 -13.53
C ARG A 309 -3.94 -19.07 -13.78
N ALA A 310 -3.68 -20.26 -13.24
CA ALA A 310 -4.58 -21.42 -13.33
C ALA A 310 -5.66 -21.33 -12.24
N LEU A 311 -6.77 -20.66 -12.56
CA LEU A 311 -7.96 -20.59 -11.72
C LEU A 311 -9.13 -21.29 -12.42
N ASP A 312 -9.56 -22.44 -11.89
CA ASP A 312 -10.67 -23.22 -12.47
C ASP A 312 -12.04 -22.85 -11.87
N GLY A 313 -12.11 -21.70 -11.18
CA GLY A 313 -13.35 -21.06 -10.72
C GLY A 313 -13.80 -21.45 -9.31
N ARG A 314 -13.24 -22.52 -8.71
CA ARG A 314 -13.33 -22.87 -7.28
C ARG A 314 -12.14 -23.71 -6.89
N ASP A 315 -11.02 -23.08 -6.60
CA ASP A 315 -9.86 -23.82 -6.12
C ASP A 315 -9.84 -23.75 -4.59
N GLU A 316 -9.66 -24.90 -3.96
CA GLU A 316 -9.35 -24.97 -2.54
C GLU A 316 -7.83 -24.88 -2.38
N ILE A 317 -7.38 -23.91 -1.59
CA ILE A 317 -5.99 -23.73 -1.19
C ILE A 317 -5.89 -24.17 0.27
N ALA A 318 -5.06 -25.17 0.54
CA ALA A 318 -4.63 -25.45 1.90
C ALA A 318 -3.53 -24.44 2.27
N VAL A 319 -3.79 -23.60 3.27
CA VAL A 319 -2.78 -22.64 3.74
C VAL A 319 -1.79 -23.39 4.64
N PRO A 320 -0.50 -23.43 4.28
CA PRO A 320 0.49 -24.08 5.11
C PRO A 320 0.65 -23.33 6.45
N ALA A 321 0.83 -24.08 7.53
CA ALA A 321 1.15 -23.49 8.82
C ALA A 321 2.60 -22.95 8.81
N GLY A 322 2.80 -21.77 9.38
CA GLY A 322 4.13 -21.16 9.49
C GLY A 322 4.10 -19.66 9.29
N VAL A 323 5.27 -19.09 9.00
CA VAL A 323 5.45 -17.66 8.73
C VAL A 323 6.01 -17.46 7.33
N LEU A 324 5.74 -16.33 6.69
CA LEU A 324 6.35 -16.02 5.39
C LEU A 324 7.87 -15.98 5.49
N LEU A 325 8.55 -16.52 4.48
CA LEU A 325 10.01 -16.53 4.37
C LEU A 325 10.56 -15.10 4.41
N GLU A 326 9.95 -14.18 3.67
CA GLU A 326 10.31 -12.76 3.68
C GLU A 326 10.28 -12.17 5.11
N ASP A 327 9.22 -12.44 5.88
CA ASP A 327 9.08 -11.93 7.25
C ASP A 327 10.11 -12.55 8.19
N ARG A 328 10.42 -13.86 8.02
CA ARG A 328 11.44 -14.55 8.82
C ARG A 328 12.84 -14.00 8.53
N LEU A 329 13.17 -13.73 7.26
CA LEU A 329 14.43 -13.11 6.86
C LEU A 329 14.53 -11.68 7.39
N LEU A 330 13.46 -10.89 7.31
CA LEU A 330 13.41 -9.53 7.87
C LEU A 330 13.56 -9.54 9.40
N ALA A 331 12.96 -10.51 10.08
CA ALA A 331 13.13 -10.68 11.52
C ALA A 331 14.58 -10.98 11.90
N ALA A 332 15.26 -11.85 11.15
CA ALA A 332 16.67 -12.15 11.37
C ALA A 332 17.57 -10.93 11.10
N CYS A 333 17.28 -10.15 10.06
CA CYS A 333 17.99 -8.89 9.77
C CYS A 333 17.89 -7.89 10.93
N ARG A 334 16.71 -7.75 11.56
CA ARG A 334 16.50 -6.81 12.66
C ARG A 334 17.40 -7.06 13.86
N VAL A 335 17.82 -8.30 14.11
CA VAL A 335 18.65 -8.70 15.26
C VAL A 335 20.08 -9.09 14.85
N ASP A 336 20.47 -8.83 13.61
CA ASP A 336 21.76 -9.22 13.03
C ASP A 336 22.08 -10.73 13.12
N ASP A 337 21.06 -11.57 13.05
CA ASP A 337 21.22 -13.03 13.12
C ASP A 337 21.69 -13.59 11.76
N GLN A 338 23.01 -13.52 11.55
CA GLN A 338 23.67 -14.00 10.34
C GLN A 338 23.52 -15.51 10.14
N GLU A 339 23.46 -16.28 11.22
CA GLU A 339 23.35 -17.74 11.16
C GLU A 339 21.98 -18.14 10.62
N THR A 340 20.91 -17.53 11.14
CA THR A 340 19.55 -17.75 10.63
C THR A 340 19.41 -17.29 9.18
N LEU A 341 19.99 -16.15 8.81
CA LEU A 341 19.95 -15.65 7.41
C LEU A 341 20.60 -16.64 6.43
N GLN A 342 21.80 -17.13 6.75
CA GLN A 342 22.53 -18.06 5.89
C GLN A 342 21.84 -19.43 5.83
N THR A 343 21.32 -19.92 6.97
CA THR A 343 20.59 -21.20 7.02
C THR A 343 19.32 -21.15 6.20
N LEU A 344 18.53 -20.08 6.33
CA LEU A 344 17.28 -19.91 5.57
C LEU A 344 17.55 -19.73 4.08
N ALA A 345 18.53 -18.89 3.71
CA ALA A 345 18.87 -18.67 2.30
C ALA A 345 19.35 -19.96 1.63
N SER A 346 20.26 -20.70 2.28
CA SER A 346 20.80 -21.95 1.74
C SER A 346 19.72 -23.03 1.60
N GLY A 347 18.92 -23.24 2.66
CA GLY A 347 17.83 -24.21 2.63
C GLY A 347 16.74 -23.84 1.61
N TYR A 348 16.44 -22.55 1.45
CA TYR A 348 15.50 -22.06 0.45
C TYR A 348 16.01 -22.34 -0.97
N VAL A 349 17.27 -22.04 -1.27
CA VAL A 349 17.87 -22.29 -2.59
C VAL A 349 17.92 -23.79 -2.91
N GLU A 350 18.32 -24.62 -1.95
CA GLU A 350 18.31 -26.08 -2.11
C GLU A 350 16.89 -26.60 -2.40
N TRP A 351 15.90 -26.08 -1.67
CA TRP A 351 14.50 -26.42 -1.88
C TRP A 351 13.97 -25.96 -3.24
N LEU A 352 14.34 -24.76 -3.72
CA LEU A 352 13.94 -24.27 -5.04
C LEU A 352 14.33 -25.23 -6.17
N ALA A 353 15.50 -25.86 -6.07
CA ALA A 353 15.98 -26.83 -7.06
C ALA A 353 15.11 -28.10 -7.14
N THR A 354 14.26 -28.36 -6.14
CA THR A 354 13.33 -29.51 -6.12
C THR A 354 11.98 -29.21 -6.78
N LEU A 355 11.68 -27.95 -7.07
CA LEU A 355 10.37 -27.53 -7.58
C LEU A 355 10.31 -27.58 -9.11
N GLU A 356 9.19 -28.08 -9.63
CA GLU A 356 8.89 -27.99 -11.07
C GLU A 356 8.61 -26.54 -11.51
N ASN A 357 8.09 -25.70 -10.60
CA ASN A 357 7.80 -24.29 -10.85
C ASN A 357 8.41 -23.39 -9.75
N ALA A 358 9.73 -23.23 -9.79
CA ALA A 358 10.47 -22.40 -8.84
C ALA A 358 10.24 -20.87 -9.01
N LEU A 359 9.68 -20.43 -10.15
CA LEU A 359 9.49 -19.01 -10.48
C LEU A 359 8.47 -18.31 -9.57
N VAL A 360 7.49 -19.06 -9.07
CA VAL A 360 6.39 -18.56 -8.23
C VAL A 360 6.74 -18.63 -6.74
N ALA A 361 7.81 -19.34 -6.40
CA ALA A 361 8.27 -19.54 -5.03
C ALA A 361 9.13 -18.35 -4.56
N VAL A 362 8.69 -17.12 -4.80
CA VAL A 362 9.31 -15.89 -4.31
C VAL A 362 9.18 -15.76 -2.79
N PRO A 363 10.07 -15.07 -2.07
CA PRO A 363 10.06 -15.04 -0.60
C PRO A 363 8.76 -14.52 0.05
N ASP A 364 7.97 -13.69 -0.63
CA ASP A 364 6.63 -13.24 -0.20
C ASP A 364 5.48 -14.22 -0.52
N ASN A 365 5.78 -15.34 -1.21
CA ASN A 365 4.86 -16.41 -1.54
C ASN A 365 5.35 -17.78 -1.02
N VAL A 366 6.27 -17.79 -0.05
CA VAL A 366 6.81 -19.01 0.57
C VAL A 366 6.59 -18.93 2.06
N VAL A 367 6.04 -20.00 2.64
CA VAL A 367 5.86 -20.18 4.08
C VAL A 367 6.94 -21.11 4.61
N VAL A 368 7.49 -20.75 5.76
CA VAL A 368 8.47 -21.50 6.55
C VAL A 368 7.75 -22.09 7.77
N GLY A 369 7.60 -23.40 7.77
CA GLY A 369 7.13 -24.21 8.91
C GLY A 369 8.18 -25.27 9.26
N ASP A 370 7.81 -26.54 9.17
CA ASP A 370 8.77 -27.68 9.24
C ASP A 370 9.66 -27.78 7.98
N GLY A 371 9.34 -27.01 6.95
CA GLY A 371 10.08 -26.86 5.71
C GLY A 371 9.54 -25.66 4.93
N PHE A 372 9.92 -25.57 3.65
CA PHE A 372 9.42 -24.53 2.74
C PHE A 372 8.21 -25.04 1.96
N THR A 373 7.19 -24.20 1.83
CA THR A 373 5.99 -24.50 1.03
C THR A 373 5.51 -23.26 0.32
N VAL A 374 5.10 -23.39 -0.95
CA VAL A 374 4.52 -22.29 -1.72
C VAL A 374 3.14 -21.97 -1.15
N LEU A 375 2.87 -20.69 -0.87
CA LEU A 375 1.61 -20.21 -0.31
C LEU A 375 0.48 -20.23 -1.34
N ASP A 376 0.69 -19.58 -2.50
CA ASP A 376 -0.23 -19.63 -3.64
C ASP A 376 0.43 -20.32 -4.84
N SER A 377 -0.02 -21.54 -5.11
CA SER A 377 0.40 -22.36 -6.25
C SER A 377 -0.49 -22.20 -7.49
N ALA A 378 -1.39 -21.21 -7.55
CA ALA A 378 -2.23 -20.98 -8.75
C ALA A 378 -1.42 -20.63 -10.00
N TRP A 379 -0.20 -20.13 -9.80
CA TRP A 379 0.62 -19.65 -10.88
C TRP A 379 1.34 -20.82 -11.55
N GLY A 380 1.10 -20.99 -12.85
CA GLY A 380 1.72 -21.96 -13.73
C GLY A 380 2.52 -21.27 -14.84
N LEU A 381 3.56 -20.54 -14.45
CA LEU A 381 4.47 -19.85 -15.36
C LEU A 381 5.27 -20.88 -16.17
N LYS A 382 5.41 -20.67 -17.47
CA LYS A 382 6.05 -21.61 -18.42
C LYS A 382 7.45 -21.17 -18.85
N VAL A 383 7.94 -20.02 -18.36
CA VAL A 383 9.32 -19.58 -18.60
C VAL A 383 10.30 -20.65 -18.11
N LYS A 384 11.28 -21.00 -18.94
CA LYS A 384 12.36 -21.92 -18.57
C LYS A 384 13.58 -21.11 -18.16
N ALA A 385 14.15 -21.42 -17.01
CA ALA A 385 15.38 -20.81 -16.52
C ALA A 385 16.18 -21.81 -15.70
N ASP A 386 17.49 -21.57 -15.63
CA ASP A 386 18.38 -22.34 -14.76
C ASP A 386 18.05 -22.04 -13.28
N ALA A 387 18.11 -23.07 -12.43
CA ALA A 387 17.71 -22.97 -11.03
C ALA A 387 18.46 -21.86 -10.26
N GLU A 388 19.75 -21.69 -10.56
CA GLU A 388 20.58 -20.63 -9.97
C GLU A 388 20.11 -19.23 -10.39
N VAL A 389 19.73 -19.03 -11.66
CA VAL A 389 19.18 -17.75 -12.15
C VAL A 389 17.84 -17.45 -11.47
N VAL A 390 17.00 -18.47 -11.26
CA VAL A 390 15.73 -18.32 -10.52
C VAL A 390 15.97 -17.92 -9.07
N ALA A 391 16.93 -18.57 -8.40
CA ALA A 391 17.31 -18.25 -7.03
C ALA A 391 17.81 -16.81 -6.92
N VAL A 392 18.73 -16.39 -7.79
CA VAL A 392 19.25 -15.02 -7.83
C VAL A 392 18.13 -14.01 -8.08
N ARG A 393 17.24 -14.27 -9.04
CA ARG A 393 16.06 -13.42 -9.30
C ARG A 393 15.21 -13.26 -8.03
N ASN A 394 14.85 -14.36 -7.38
CA ASN A 394 13.97 -14.33 -6.22
C ASN A 394 14.63 -13.62 -5.02
N LEU A 395 15.94 -13.82 -4.82
CA LEU A 395 16.72 -13.08 -3.82
C LEU A 395 16.85 -11.60 -4.17
N THR A 396 16.97 -11.22 -5.45
CA THR A 396 16.97 -9.81 -5.89
C THR A 396 15.66 -9.13 -5.55
N ARG A 397 14.52 -9.78 -5.79
CA ARG A 397 13.19 -9.26 -5.37
C ARG A 397 13.16 -8.96 -3.88
N TYR A 398 13.63 -9.91 -3.07
CA TYR A 398 13.73 -9.74 -1.62
C TYR A 398 14.67 -8.59 -1.24
N ALA A 399 15.87 -8.53 -1.82
CA ALA A 399 16.87 -7.51 -1.52
C ALA A 399 16.36 -6.10 -1.80
N VAL A 400 15.73 -5.89 -2.97
CA VAL A 400 15.12 -4.60 -3.33
C VAL A 400 14.03 -4.21 -2.33
N ARG A 401 13.12 -5.12 -1.99
CA ARG A 401 12.06 -4.84 -0.99
C ARG A 401 12.59 -4.61 0.41
N GLN A 402 13.62 -5.35 0.83
CA GLN A 402 14.25 -5.18 2.14
C GLN A 402 14.82 -3.77 2.29
N LEU A 403 15.52 -3.30 1.27
CA LEU A 403 16.07 -1.95 1.22
C LEU A 403 14.94 -0.90 1.15
N ALA A 404 13.89 -1.16 0.38
CA ALA A 404 12.70 -0.30 0.27
C ALA A 404 11.94 -0.15 1.59
N ALA A 405 11.88 -1.21 2.40
CA ALA A 405 11.16 -1.22 3.67
C ALA A 405 11.86 -0.39 4.77
N GLY A 406 13.10 0.06 4.54
CA GLY A 406 13.84 0.87 5.51
C GLY A 406 14.09 0.16 6.84
N VAL A 407 14.06 -1.18 6.87
CA VAL A 407 14.22 -1.95 8.09
C VAL A 407 15.68 -1.91 8.57
N ARG A 408 15.88 -2.08 9.89
CA ARG A 408 17.22 -2.33 10.43
C ARG A 408 17.81 -3.55 9.72
N SER A 409 19.01 -3.37 9.20
CA SER A 409 19.70 -4.36 8.40
C SER A 409 21.15 -4.48 8.86
N PRO A 410 21.73 -5.70 8.88
CA PRO A 410 23.13 -5.91 9.26
C PRO A 410 24.12 -5.43 8.19
N TRP A 411 23.61 -4.92 7.06
CA TRP A 411 24.41 -4.52 5.92
C TRP A 411 24.99 -3.10 6.11
N PRO A 412 26.15 -2.81 5.48
CA PRO A 412 26.70 -1.45 5.46
C PRO A 412 25.69 -0.43 4.91
N ALA A 413 25.75 0.80 5.43
CA ALA A 413 24.99 1.91 4.87
C ALA A 413 25.41 2.14 3.40
N GLY A 414 24.45 2.08 2.48
CA GLY A 414 24.70 2.19 1.03
C GLY A 414 24.93 0.85 0.32
N ALA A 415 24.76 -0.30 1.00
CA ALA A 415 24.81 -1.61 0.34
C ALA A 415 23.81 -1.68 -0.81
N ARG A 416 24.28 -2.16 -1.96
CA ARG A 416 23.46 -2.33 -3.16
C ARG A 416 22.69 -3.65 -3.12
N PRO A 417 21.54 -3.77 -3.80
CA PRO A 417 20.79 -5.03 -3.88
C PRO A 417 21.67 -6.21 -4.31
N GLU A 418 22.58 -6.01 -5.28
CA GLU A 418 23.45 -7.05 -5.82
C GLU A 418 24.44 -7.59 -4.76
N GLU A 419 24.95 -6.70 -3.90
CA GLU A 419 25.88 -7.08 -2.83
C GLU A 419 25.19 -7.92 -1.75
N LEU A 420 23.93 -7.59 -1.46
CA LEU A 420 23.08 -8.37 -0.58
C LEU A 420 22.78 -9.75 -1.16
N VAL A 421 22.37 -9.79 -2.43
CA VAL A 421 22.07 -11.05 -3.13
C VAL A 421 23.30 -11.95 -3.19
N ALA A 422 24.46 -11.42 -3.59
CA ALA A 422 25.70 -12.18 -3.65
C ALA A 422 26.05 -12.80 -2.29
N ARG A 423 25.83 -12.09 -1.19
CA ARG A 423 26.10 -12.60 0.16
C ARG A 423 25.12 -13.68 0.63
N LEU A 424 23.85 -13.59 0.24
CA LEU A 424 22.85 -14.62 0.55
C LEU A 424 23.05 -15.86 -0.34
N ALA A 425 23.34 -15.66 -1.62
CA ALA A 425 23.58 -16.70 -2.61
C ALA A 425 24.88 -17.49 -2.33
N ALA A 426 25.93 -16.82 -1.85
CA ALA A 426 27.19 -17.47 -1.47
C ALA A 426 27.01 -18.53 -0.37
N GLY A 427 26.04 -18.36 0.54
CA GLY A 427 25.68 -19.37 1.54
C GLY A 427 25.22 -20.69 0.92
N ALA A 428 24.52 -20.59 -0.20
CA ALA A 428 24.04 -21.72 -0.99
C ALA A 428 25.08 -22.23 -2.01
N GLY A 429 26.30 -21.67 -2.03
CA GLY A 429 27.35 -22.04 -2.97
C GLY A 429 27.17 -21.47 -4.38
N ILE A 430 26.32 -20.45 -4.57
CA ILE A 430 26.12 -19.78 -5.86
C ILE A 430 27.07 -18.58 -5.96
N GLU A 431 27.88 -18.53 -7.01
CA GLU A 431 28.69 -17.37 -7.36
C GLU A 431 27.91 -16.44 -8.28
N CYS A 432 27.59 -15.23 -7.82
CA CYS A 432 26.88 -14.23 -8.61
C CYS A 432 27.87 -13.28 -9.30
N ASP A 433 28.00 -13.41 -10.62
CA ASP A 433 28.69 -12.44 -11.46
C ASP A 433 27.69 -11.49 -12.17
N GLU A 434 28.21 -10.52 -12.92
CA GLU A 434 27.39 -9.54 -13.66
C GLU A 434 26.44 -10.21 -14.66
N ALA A 435 26.90 -11.27 -15.33
CA ALA A 435 26.08 -12.02 -16.29
C ALA A 435 24.90 -12.74 -15.62
N MET A 436 25.09 -13.25 -14.40
CA MET A 436 24.03 -13.86 -13.60
C MET A 436 22.96 -12.84 -13.21
N PHE A 437 23.35 -11.62 -12.82
CA PHE A 437 22.41 -10.54 -12.52
C PHE A 437 21.65 -10.07 -13.75
N GLU A 438 22.31 -9.94 -14.90
CA GLU A 438 21.64 -9.61 -16.17
C GLU A 438 20.63 -10.70 -16.57
N ALA A 439 21.00 -11.97 -16.44
CA ALA A 439 20.10 -13.10 -16.71
C ALA A 439 18.88 -13.10 -15.77
N ALA A 440 19.10 -12.83 -14.48
CA ALA A 440 18.02 -12.74 -13.49
C ALA A 440 17.08 -11.56 -13.76
N ALA A 441 17.61 -10.40 -14.14
CA ALA A 441 16.82 -9.22 -14.51
C ALA A 441 15.98 -9.46 -15.77
N LYS A 442 16.58 -10.08 -16.79
CA LYS A 442 15.86 -10.48 -18.01
C LYS A 442 14.74 -11.48 -17.69
N LEU A 443 15.02 -12.46 -16.83
CA LEU A 443 14.02 -13.43 -16.38
C LEU A 443 12.88 -12.75 -15.62
N ASP A 444 13.16 -11.76 -14.76
CA ASP A 444 12.10 -11.02 -14.06
C ASP A 444 11.20 -10.27 -15.04
N ALA A 445 11.77 -9.66 -16.08
CA ALA A 445 11.00 -9.00 -17.14
C ALA A 445 10.13 -10.00 -17.93
N GLU A 446 10.66 -11.18 -18.27
CA GLU A 446 9.90 -12.24 -18.94
C GLU A 446 8.74 -12.75 -18.07
N VAL A 447 9.00 -12.98 -16.77
CA VAL A 447 7.97 -13.39 -15.80
C VAL A 447 6.92 -12.29 -15.60
N ALA A 448 7.33 -11.02 -15.57
CA ALA A 448 6.41 -9.88 -15.48
C ALA A 448 5.44 -9.84 -16.66
N VAL A 449 5.95 -10.07 -17.88
CA VAL A 449 5.13 -10.13 -19.10
C VAL A 449 4.21 -11.35 -19.11
N GLU A 450 4.71 -12.54 -18.77
CA GLU A 450 3.88 -13.76 -18.79
C GLU A 450 2.81 -13.74 -17.69
N GLY A 451 3.16 -13.32 -16.47
CA GLY A 451 2.25 -13.31 -15.33
C GLY A 451 1.43 -12.04 -15.17
N GLY A 452 1.68 -11.00 -15.97
CA GLY A 452 1.06 -9.69 -15.78
C GLY A 452 1.46 -9.03 -14.45
N PHE A 453 2.66 -9.32 -13.96
CA PHE A 453 3.20 -8.69 -12.75
C PHE A 453 3.92 -7.38 -13.09
N ALA A 454 4.02 -6.47 -12.12
CA ALA A 454 5.04 -5.44 -12.19
C ALA A 454 6.43 -6.09 -12.09
N ALA A 455 7.31 -5.77 -13.03
CA ALA A 455 8.74 -6.05 -12.91
C ALA A 455 9.28 -5.39 -11.63
N VAL A 456 10.39 -5.89 -11.09
CA VAL A 456 11.11 -5.21 -10.01
C VAL A 456 11.55 -3.84 -10.53
N ALA A 457 10.79 -2.81 -10.20
CA ALA A 457 11.18 -1.44 -10.43
C ALA A 457 12.18 -1.02 -9.35
N GLU A 458 13.16 -0.20 -9.73
CA GLU A 458 13.88 0.61 -8.75
C GLU A 458 12.86 1.41 -7.93
N ILE A 459 13.05 1.44 -6.62
CA ILE A 459 12.14 2.10 -5.68
C ILE A 459 12.02 3.56 -6.11
N PRO A 460 10.85 4.03 -6.58
CA PRO A 460 10.69 5.43 -6.90
C PRO A 460 10.68 6.19 -5.57
N LEU A 461 11.82 6.79 -5.22
CA LEU A 461 11.84 7.76 -4.14
C LEU A 461 10.93 8.93 -4.52
N PRO A 462 10.03 9.40 -3.62
CA PRO A 462 9.29 10.64 -3.83
C PRO A 462 10.25 11.77 -4.22
N GLU A 463 9.85 12.69 -5.09
CA GLU A 463 10.77 13.65 -5.74
C GLU A 463 11.68 14.40 -4.75
N GLY A 464 11.15 14.87 -3.62
CA GLY A 464 11.95 15.50 -2.57
C GLY A 464 12.88 14.54 -1.80
N LEU A 465 12.50 13.27 -1.66
CA LEU A 465 13.32 12.24 -1.01
C LEU A 465 14.40 11.71 -1.96
N ARG A 466 14.15 11.75 -3.28
CA ARG A 466 15.13 11.47 -4.34
C ARG A 466 16.24 12.51 -4.34
N GLU A 467 15.87 13.79 -4.22
CA GLU A 467 16.84 14.88 -4.07
C GLU A 467 17.63 14.77 -2.77
N ALA A 468 16.96 14.42 -1.66
CA ALA A 468 17.62 14.20 -0.38
C ALA A 468 18.58 12.99 -0.43
N ALA A 469 18.17 11.87 -1.03
CA ALA A 469 19.00 10.68 -1.19
C ALA A 469 20.17 10.91 -2.15
N ALA A 470 19.96 11.63 -3.25
CA ALA A 470 21.03 12.05 -4.15
C ALA A 470 22.02 12.98 -3.43
N THR A 471 21.52 13.87 -2.58
CA THR A 471 22.35 14.74 -1.74
C THR A 471 23.16 13.94 -0.71
N ILE A 472 22.54 12.98 -0.03
CA ILE A 472 23.23 12.08 0.93
C ILE A 472 24.31 11.26 0.22
N THR A 473 24.01 10.73 -0.97
CA THR A 473 24.96 9.95 -1.78
C THR A 473 26.15 10.81 -2.20
N ARG A 474 25.87 12.02 -2.71
CA ARG A 474 26.91 13.01 -3.07
C ARG A 474 27.78 13.36 -1.87
N LEU A 475 27.18 13.66 -0.72
CA LEU A 475 27.91 14.00 0.51
C LEU A 475 28.73 12.82 1.04
N SER A 476 28.24 11.59 0.90
CA SER A 476 28.97 10.39 1.32
C SER A 476 30.21 10.16 0.45
N ALA A 477 30.09 10.30 -0.87
CA ALA A 477 31.21 10.25 -1.80
C ALA A 477 32.22 11.38 -1.54
N GLU A 478 31.75 12.59 -1.25
CA GLU A 478 32.60 13.74 -0.89
C GLU A 478 33.36 13.49 0.44
N ILE A 479 32.72 12.88 1.44
CA ILE A 479 33.38 12.48 2.69
C ILE A 479 34.46 11.42 2.42
N GLU A 480 34.20 10.46 1.54
CA GLU A 480 35.16 9.41 1.21
C GLU A 480 36.40 9.98 0.49
N ASP A 481 36.20 10.88 -0.48
CA ASP A 481 37.28 11.58 -1.17
C ASP A 481 38.09 12.46 -0.19
N LEU A 482 37.41 13.21 0.68
CA LEU A 482 38.08 14.01 1.73
C LEU A 482 38.89 13.13 2.69
N ARG A 483 38.40 11.95 3.07
CA ARG A 483 39.16 10.99 3.89
C ARG A 483 40.40 10.48 3.17
N ALA A 484 40.29 10.20 1.86
CA ALA A 484 41.44 9.80 1.05
C ALA A 484 42.49 10.92 0.96
N GLN A 485 42.06 12.18 0.78
CA GLN A 485 42.93 13.35 0.76
C GLN A 485 43.65 13.57 2.10
N VAL A 486 42.94 13.45 3.23
CA VAL A 486 43.53 13.54 4.58
C VAL A 486 44.58 12.46 4.77
N SER A 487 44.27 11.21 4.44
CA SER A 487 45.23 10.09 4.52
C SER A 487 46.48 10.35 3.67
N TRP A 488 46.30 10.86 2.44
CA TRP A 488 47.42 11.23 1.58
C TRP A 488 48.26 12.38 2.16
N LEU A 489 47.62 13.41 2.74
CA LEU A 489 48.31 14.52 3.41
C LEU A 489 49.08 14.03 4.64
N GLU A 490 48.52 13.13 5.44
CA GLU A 490 49.21 12.53 6.59
C GLU A 490 50.45 11.74 6.16
N VAL A 491 50.33 10.90 5.11
CA VAL A 491 51.47 10.18 4.53
C VAL A 491 52.53 11.16 4.01
N THR A 492 52.12 12.24 3.36
CA THR A 492 53.01 13.26 2.80
C THR A 492 53.71 14.07 3.89
N VAL A 493 52.99 14.50 4.93
CA VAL A 493 53.55 15.19 6.10
C VAL A 493 54.52 14.28 6.85
N ASN A 494 54.18 13.01 7.04
CA ASN A 494 55.08 12.04 7.68
C ASN A 494 56.34 11.79 6.84
N ARG A 495 56.22 11.77 5.50
CA ARG A 495 57.35 11.68 4.57
C ARG A 495 58.24 12.92 4.65
N ILE A 496 57.66 14.12 4.70
CA ILE A 496 58.39 15.40 4.84
C ILE A 496 59.08 15.47 6.19
N ARG A 497 58.40 15.11 7.29
CA ARG A 497 58.97 15.03 8.65
C ARG A 497 60.11 14.01 8.74
N GLY A 498 60.00 12.91 8.00
CA GLY A 498 61.06 11.90 7.86
C GLY A 498 62.23 12.32 6.97
N SER A 499 62.08 13.35 6.13
CA SER A 499 63.12 13.79 5.19
C SER A 499 64.35 14.35 5.91
N ARG A 500 65.54 14.15 5.32
CA ARG A 500 66.81 14.68 5.84
C ARG A 500 66.80 16.22 5.90
N ALA A 501 66.14 16.89 4.95
CA ALA A 501 66.04 18.35 4.92
C ALA A 501 65.26 18.92 6.12
N TYR A 502 64.13 18.31 6.50
CA TYR A 502 63.37 18.73 7.68
C TYR A 502 64.13 18.46 9.00
N ARG A 503 64.85 17.33 9.08
CA ARG A 503 65.71 17.02 10.24
C ARG A 503 66.89 18.00 10.38
N VAL A 504 67.50 18.42 9.27
CA VAL A 504 68.57 19.42 9.25
C VAL A 504 68.02 20.81 9.61
N GLY A 505 66.86 21.21 9.06
CA GLY A 505 66.19 22.47 9.42
C GLY A 505 65.81 22.54 10.90
N GLY A 506 65.30 21.45 11.48
CA GLY A 506 65.03 21.33 12.91
C GLY A 506 66.28 21.38 13.80
N MET A 507 67.41 20.87 13.32
CA MET A 507 68.72 21.00 13.99
C MET A 507 69.27 22.43 13.92
N VAL A 508 69.01 23.17 12.84
CA VAL A 508 69.49 24.56 12.66
C VAL A 508 68.62 25.59 13.39
N LEU A 509 67.31 25.33 13.51
CA LEU A 509 66.36 26.27 14.14
C LEU A 509 66.30 26.17 15.67
N ARG A 510 66.55 24.99 16.26
CA ARG A 510 66.53 24.79 17.74
C ARG A 510 67.60 25.61 18.50
N PRO A 511 68.84 25.78 17.99
CA PRO A 511 69.82 26.70 18.57
C PRO A 511 69.38 28.17 18.46
N ALA A 512 68.78 28.57 17.33
CA ALA A 512 68.34 29.94 17.10
C ALA A 512 67.19 30.38 18.03
N THR A 513 66.28 29.46 18.38
CA THR A 513 65.21 29.74 19.36
C THR A 513 65.77 29.84 20.79
N LYS A 514 66.79 29.06 21.15
CA LYS A 514 67.49 29.19 22.45
C LYS A 514 68.28 30.50 22.57
N LEU A 515 68.92 30.96 21.50
CA LEU A 515 69.64 32.26 21.46
C LEU A 515 68.69 33.47 21.61
N ARG A 516 67.47 33.38 21.06
CA ARG A 516 66.43 34.42 21.22
C ARG A 516 65.82 34.45 22.64
N ALA A 517 65.82 33.32 23.35
CA ALA A 517 65.37 33.24 24.74
C ALA A 517 66.43 33.76 25.73
N LEU A 518 67.73 33.63 25.40
CA LEU A 518 68.84 34.15 26.21
C LEU A 518 69.00 35.68 26.11
N THR A 519 68.70 36.28 24.95
CA THR A 519 68.78 37.74 24.74
C THR A 519 67.63 38.52 25.39
N ARG A 520 66.57 37.86 25.88
CA ARG A 520 65.47 38.50 26.64
C ARG A 520 65.65 38.46 28.17
N ARG A 521 66.72 37.85 28.69
CA ARG A 521 67.02 37.80 30.14
C ARG A 521 68.33 38.53 30.47
N ILE A 522 68.34 39.85 30.34
CA ILE A 522 69.19 40.70 31.19
C ILE A 522 68.29 41.82 31.75
N PRO A 523 67.86 41.72 33.03
CA PRO A 523 67.26 42.82 33.78
C PRO A 523 68.37 43.69 34.41
N GLY A 524 68.16 45.00 34.45
CA GLY A 524 69.18 45.99 34.84
C GLY A 524 69.58 46.04 36.33
N LYS A 525 70.76 46.64 36.55
CA LYS A 525 71.25 47.42 37.72
C LYS A 525 72.33 48.34 37.12
N GLY A 526 72.41 49.65 37.30
CA GLY A 526 72.01 50.52 38.40
C GLY A 526 73.26 51.31 38.82
N ALA A 527 73.44 52.51 38.25
CA ALA A 527 74.16 53.67 38.78
C ALA A 527 73.75 54.88 37.93
#